data_AF-A0A1M5JSE7-F1
#
_entry.id   AF-A0A1M5JSE7-F1
#
_cell.length_a   1.000
_cell.length_b   1.000
_cell.length_c   1.000
_cell.angle_alpha   90.00
_cell.angle_beta   90.00
_cell.angle_gamma   90.00
#
_symmetry.space_group_name_H-M   'P 1'
#
loop_
_entity.id
_entity.type
_entity.pdbx_description
1 polymer ?
#
loop_
_entity_poly.entity_id
_entity_poly.type
_entity_poly.pdbx_seq_one_letter_code
_entity_poly.pdbx_strand_id
1 'polypeptide(L)' 'MIVYKPDFRQKIAESWPSSIGDSVAGEDWNWKPQFDIDAMTNIMIEELKLKYNG' A
#
# COMPACT_ATOMS: atom_id res chain seq x y z
N MET A 1 -8.88 12.74 -18.50
CA MET A 1 -7.45 12.42 -18.70
C MET A 1 -6.77 12.58 -17.34
N ILE A 2 -6.06 11.57 -16.86
CA ILE A 2 -5.31 11.65 -15.61
C ILE A 2 -3.99 12.35 -15.90
N VAL A 3 -3.63 13.35 -15.10
CA VAL A 3 -2.37 14.10 -15.24
C VAL A 3 -1.42 13.65 -14.14
N TYR A 4 -0.30 13.03 -14.52
CA TYR A 4 0.78 12.71 -13.60
C TYR A 4 1.78 13.87 -13.57
N LYS A 5 2.13 14.33 -12.37
CA LYS A 5 3.14 15.38 -12.16
C LYS A 5 4.19 14.88 -11.17
N PRO A 6 5.19 14.11 -11.63
CA PRO A 6 6.29 13.65 -10.78
C PRO A 6 7.03 14.82 -10.15
N ASP A 7 7.49 14.64 -8.92
CA ASP A 7 8.36 15.59 -8.23
C ASP A 7 9.63 14.90 -7.71
N PHE A 8 10.40 15.56 -6.84
CA PHE A 8 11.65 15.01 -6.32
C PHE A 8 11.50 13.66 -5.61
N ARG A 9 10.30 13.31 -5.15
CA ARG A 9 10.01 12.02 -4.50
C ARG A 9 10.04 10.86 -5.48
N GLN A 10 9.89 11.09 -6.78
CA GLN A 10 10.03 10.05 -7.80
C GLN A 10 11.40 9.39 -7.75
N LYS A 11 12.48 10.18 -7.64
CA LYS A 11 13.85 9.64 -7.52
C LYS A 11 14.07 8.86 -6.22
N ILE A 12 13.34 9.21 -5.17
CA ILE A 12 13.37 8.47 -3.89
C ILE A 12 12.65 7.13 -4.09
N ALA A 13 11.46 7.12 -4.68
CA ALA A 13 10.71 5.90 -4.97
C ALA A 13 11.48 4.94 -5.90
N GLU A 14 12.16 5.46 -6.92
CA GLU A 14 13.00 4.69 -7.84
C GLU A 14 14.21 4.01 -7.17
N SER A 15 14.63 4.50 -6.00
CA SER A 15 15.72 3.90 -5.22
C SER A 15 15.28 2.74 -4.34
N TRP A 16 13.97 2.53 -4.16
CA TRP A 16 13.43 1.47 -3.31
C TRP A 16 13.17 0.19 -4.11
N PRO A 17 13.26 -1.00 -3.48
CA PRO A 17 12.87 -2.24 -4.14
C PRO A 17 11.37 -2.23 -4.45
N SER A 18 10.99 -2.77 -5.61
CA SER A 18 9.59 -2.88 -6.03
C SER A 18 8.79 -3.96 -5.27
N SER A 19 9.50 -4.94 -4.68
CA SER A 19 8.93 -5.99 -3.84
C SER A 19 9.98 -6.47 -2.83
N ILE A 20 9.54 -7.00 -1.70
CA ILE A 20 10.40 -7.57 -0.66
C ILE A 20 10.08 -9.06 -0.55
N GLY A 21 11.12 -9.90 -0.50
CA GLY A 21 10.94 -11.32 -0.19
C GLY A 21 10.69 -11.49 1.29
N ASP A 22 9.55 -12.07 1.65
CA ASP A 22 9.04 -12.20 3.03
C ASP A 22 8.96 -13.66 3.50
N SER A 23 9.54 -14.60 2.74
CA SER A 23 9.44 -16.04 3.00
C SER A 23 9.92 -16.45 4.39
N VAL A 24 11.02 -15.86 4.88
CA VAL A 24 11.57 -16.15 6.21
C VAL A 24 10.56 -15.82 7.30
N ALA A 25 9.82 -14.71 7.17
CA ALA A 25 8.78 -14.36 8.14
C ALA A 25 7.60 -15.32 8.09
N GLY A 26 7.27 -15.81 6.89
CA GLY A 26 6.28 -16.86 6.69
C GLY A 26 6.69 -18.19 7.32
N GLU A 27 7.97 -18.55 7.26
CA GLU A 27 8.49 -19.80 7.83
C GLU A 27 8.63 -19.73 9.36
N ASP A 28 9.21 -18.65 9.87
CA ASP A 28 9.53 -18.52 11.30
C ASP A 28 8.32 -18.17 12.16
N TRP A 29 7.42 -17.33 11.63
CA TRP A 29 6.31 -16.75 12.40
C TRP A 29 4.94 -17.03 11.77
N ASN A 30 4.86 -17.83 10.71
CA ASN A 30 3.63 -18.05 9.94
C ASN A 30 2.98 -16.74 9.50
N TRP A 31 3.81 -15.72 9.20
CA TRP A 31 3.33 -14.43 8.76
C TRP A 31 2.67 -14.55 7.38
N LYS A 32 1.47 -13.97 7.22
CA LYS A 32 0.73 -13.91 5.96
C LYS A 32 -0.04 -12.59 5.85
N PRO A 33 0.02 -11.89 4.71
CA PRO A 33 -0.79 -10.69 4.51
C PRO A 33 -2.27 -11.06 4.45
N GLN A 34 -3.10 -10.29 5.15
CA GLN A 34 -4.56 -10.52 5.23
C GLN A 34 -5.37 -9.68 4.25
N PHE A 35 -4.76 -8.62 3.69
CA PHE A 35 -5.42 -7.66 2.82
C PHE A 35 -4.65 -7.54 1.52
N ASP A 36 -5.37 -7.71 0.41
CA ASP A 36 -4.89 -7.32 -0.91
C ASP A 36 -5.22 -5.83 -1.18
N ILE A 37 -4.89 -5.38 -2.39
CA ILE A 37 -5.09 -3.97 -2.77
C ILE A 37 -6.57 -3.58 -2.82
N ASP A 38 -7.46 -4.49 -3.23
CA ASP A 38 -8.89 -4.22 -3.39
C ASP A 38 -9.57 -4.14 -2.02
N ALA A 39 -9.29 -5.10 -1.15
CA ALA A 39 -9.78 -5.11 0.23
C ALA A 39 -9.31 -3.87 0.99
N MET A 40 -8.02 -3.52 0.89
CA MET A 40 -7.47 -2.32 1.53
C MET A 40 -8.12 -1.04 0.98
N THR A 41 -8.33 -0.95 -0.34
CA THR A 41 -8.94 0.24 -0.96
C THR A 41 -10.36 0.47 -0.47
N ASN A 42 -11.17 -0.58 -0.38
CA ASN A 42 -12.54 -0.49 0.10
C ASN A 42 -12.60 0.00 1.56
N ILE A 43 -11.81 -0.62 2.44
CA ILE A 43 -11.75 -0.26 3.86
C ILE A 43 -11.33 1.20 4.04
N MET A 44 -10.27 1.63 3.34
CA MET A 44 -9.78 3.00 3.46
C MET A 44 -10.82 4.04 3.02
N ILE A 45 -11.59 3.77 1.96
CA ILE A 45 -12.65 4.68 1.49
C ILE A 45 -13.80 4.73 2.50
N GLU A 46 -14.20 3.59 3.08
CA GLU A 46 -15.25 3.53 4.09
C GLU A 46 -14.88 4.36 5.33
N GLU A 47 -13.68 4.18 5.87
CA GLU A 47 -13.20 4.91 7.04
C GLU A 47 -13.06 6.42 6.77
N LEU A 48 -12.58 6.81 5.59
CA LEU A 48 -12.52 8.23 5.22
C LEU A 48 -13.91 8.85 5.12
N LYS A 49 -14.92 8.14 4.60
CA LYS A 49 -16.31 8.64 4.58
C LYS A 49 -16.83 8.87 5.99
N LEU A 50 -16.57 7.97 6.92
CA LEU A 50 -16.95 8.15 8.32
C LEU A 50 -16.28 9.38 8.94
N LYS A 51 -15.00 9.61 8.64
CA LYS A 51 -14.23 10.74 9.17
C LYS A 51 -14.69 12.11 8.64
N TYR A 52 -15.11 12.19 7.37
CA TYR A 52 -15.38 13.45 6.69
C TYR A 52 -16.88 13.73 6.43
N ASN A 53 -17.78 12.79 6.74
CA ASN A 53 -19.24 13.01 6.68
C ASN A 53 -19.86 13.38 8.05
N GLY A 54 -19.04 13.85 9.00
CA GLY A 54 -19.46 14.39 10.29
C GLY A 54 -19.44 15.92 10.32
#